data_AF-A0A4V1YST4-F1
#
_entry.id   AF-A0A4V1YST4-F1
#
_cell.length_a   1.000
_cell.length_b   1.000
_cell.length_c   1.000
_cell.angle_alpha   90.00
_cell.angle_beta   90.00
_cell.angle_gamma   90.00
#
_symmetry.space_group_name_H-M   'P 1'
#
loop_
_entity.id
_entity.type
_entity.pdbx_description
1 polymer ?
#
loop_
_entity_poly.entity_id
_entity_poly.type
_entity_poly.pdbx_seq_one_letter_code
_entity_poly.pdbx_strand_id
1 'polypeptide(L)'
;MITMKKKLISLVLILQVSEALSAQTINARTDLNNILTNYILPVAGLLLFLGFIILVIANLDSIRGKNGASAEEGWMNVGKGTAFIFVILSLLGAIANKLASMNFQI
;
A
#
# COMPACT_ATOMS: atom_id res chain seq x y z
N MET A 1 -33.28 36.90 27.72
CA MET A 1 -33.07 36.87 26.24
C MET A 1 -31.60 36.85 25.82
N ILE A 2 -30.71 37.65 26.44
CA ILE A 2 -29.27 37.71 26.09
C ILE A 2 -28.54 36.36 26.28
N THR A 3 -28.88 35.60 27.31
CA THR A 3 -28.25 34.32 27.64
C THR A 3 -28.52 33.21 26.62
N MET A 4 -29.73 33.14 26.05
CA MET A 4 -30.07 32.16 25.02
C MET A 4 -29.37 32.46 23.68
N LYS A 5 -29.23 33.74 23.30
CA LYS A 5 -28.48 34.12 22.09
C LYS A 5 -27.02 33.71 22.17
N LYS A 6 -26.37 33.88 23.34
CA LYS A 6 -24.99 33.42 23.55
C LYS A 6 -24.84 31.90 23.44
N LYS A 7 -25.78 31.13 23.99
CA LYS A 7 -25.79 29.65 23.87
C LYS A 7 -25.98 29.20 22.41
N LEU A 8 -26.85 29.88 21.67
CA LEU A 8 -27.08 29.58 20.25
C LEU A 8 -25.83 29.83 19.40
N ILE A 9 -25.15 30.97 19.63
CA ILE A 9 -23.89 31.29 18.94
C ILE A 9 -22.81 30.25 19.25
N SER A 10 -22.69 29.82 20.51
CA SER A 10 -21.74 28.77 20.89
C SER A 10 -22.03 27.43 20.20
N LEU A 11 -23.31 27.06 20.06
CA LEU A 11 -23.70 25.82 19.40
C LEU A 11 -23.35 25.84 17.90
N VAL A 12 -23.60 26.98 17.23
CA VAL A 12 -23.25 27.16 15.82
C VAL A 12 -21.74 27.06 15.60
N LEU A 13 -20.93 27.64 16.49
CA LEU A 13 -19.47 27.53 16.41
C LEU A 13 -18.98 26.08 16.59
N ILE A 14 -19.56 25.33 17.53
CA ILE A 14 -19.21 23.92 17.74
C ILE A 14 -19.57 23.07 16.50
N LEU A 15 -20.72 23.34 15.87
CA LEU A 15 -21.13 22.65 14.65
C LEU A 15 -20.17 22.92 13.49
N GLN A 16 -19.77 24.17 13.28
CA GLN A 16 -18.81 24.56 12.24
C GLN A 16 -17.43 23.93 12.45
N VAL A 17 -16.95 23.88 13.70
CA VAL A 17 -15.69 23.20 14.05
C VAL A 17 -15.78 21.69 13.79
N SER A 18 -16.93 21.07 14.09
CA SER A 18 -17.13 19.63 13.86
C SER A 18 -17.13 19.27 12.38
N GLU A 19 -17.74 20.11 11.53
CA GLU A 19 -17.73 19.95 10.07
C GLU A 19 -16.31 20.14 9.49
N ALA A 20 -15.57 21.14 9.97
CA ALA A 20 -14.20 21.40 9.53
C ALA A 20 -13.24 20.26 9.89
N LEU A 21 -13.32 19.69 11.10
CA LEU A 21 -12.53 18.52 11.50
C LEU A 21 -12.89 17.28 10.65
N SER A 22 -14.18 17.09 10.39
CA SER A 22 -14.66 15.97 9.56
C SER A 22 -14.14 16.09 8.12
N ALA A 23 -14.18 17.28 7.54
CA ALA A 23 -13.63 17.54 6.20
C ALA A 23 -12.11 17.32 6.14
N GLN A 24 -11.36 17.78 7.14
CA GLN A 24 -9.91 17.57 7.22
C GLN A 24 -9.55 16.07 7.29
N THR A 25 -10.34 15.30 8.05
CA THR A 25 -10.18 13.84 8.18
C THR A 25 -10.48 13.11 6.86
N ILE A 26 -11.52 13.53 6.13
CA ILE A 26 -11.87 12.96 4.81
C ILE A 26 -10.79 13.28 3.76
N ASN A 27 -10.26 14.50 3.78
CA ASN A 27 -9.21 14.91 2.86
C ASN A 27 -7.91 14.10 3.08
N ALA A 28 -7.48 13.94 4.33
CA ALA A 28 -6.30 13.13 4.64
C ALA A 28 -6.41 11.66 4.20
N ARG A 29 -7.60 11.05 4.32
CA ARG A 29 -7.85 9.68 3.80
C ARG A 29 -7.74 9.60 2.29
N THR A 30 -8.31 10.58 1.62
CA THR A 30 -8.32 10.65 0.15
C THR A 30 -6.88 10.80 -0.37
N ASP A 31 -6.09 11.67 0.26
CA ASP A 31 -4.69 11.89 -0.09
C ASP A 31 -3.83 10.63 0.14
N LEU A 32 -4.00 9.95 1.28
CA LEU A 32 -3.30 8.71 1.58
C LEU A 32 -3.66 7.60 0.59
N ASN A 33 -4.95 7.44 0.27
CA ASN A 33 -5.39 6.44 -0.71
C ASN A 33 -4.85 6.77 -2.11
N ASN A 34 -4.77 8.05 -2.48
CA ASN A 34 -4.19 8.48 -3.75
C ASN A 34 -2.68 8.18 -3.81
N ILE A 35 -1.93 8.48 -2.74
CA ILE A 35 -0.49 8.17 -2.67
C ILE A 35 -0.27 6.65 -2.75
N LEU A 36 -1.05 5.89 -1.97
CA LEU A 36 -0.93 4.44 -1.92
C LEU A 36 -1.24 3.80 -3.27
N THR A 37 -2.36 4.18 -3.89
CA THR A 37 -2.87 3.55 -5.11
C THR A 37 -2.13 4.01 -6.36
N ASN A 38 -1.82 5.30 -6.48
CA ASN A 38 -1.25 5.85 -7.71
C ASN A 38 0.29 5.83 -7.72
N TYR A 39 0.94 5.69 -6.56
CA TYR A 39 2.39 5.74 -6.47
C TYR A 39 2.97 4.51 -5.79
N ILE A 40 2.61 4.22 -4.53
CA ILE A 40 3.28 3.17 -3.75
C ILE A 40 3.04 1.79 -4.36
N LEU A 41 1.79 1.41 -4.64
CA LEU A 41 1.46 0.10 -5.23
C LEU A 41 2.13 -0.09 -6.60
N PRO A 42 2.04 0.87 -7.55
CA PRO A 42 2.73 0.77 -8.83
C PRO A 42 4.24 0.64 -8.70
N VAL A 43 4.89 1.45 -7.84
CA VAL A 43 6.34 1.39 -7.63
C VAL A 43 6.76 0.07 -6.99
N ALA A 44 6.05 -0.39 -5.96
CA ALA A 44 6.31 -1.68 -5.34
C ALA A 44 6.15 -2.84 -6.32
N GLY A 45 5.11 -2.80 -7.17
CA GLY A 45 4.88 -3.76 -8.24
C GLY A 45 6.03 -3.77 -9.26
N LEU A 46 6.50 -2.61 -9.70
CA LEU A 46 7.63 -2.48 -10.61
C LEU A 46 8.92 -3.04 -10.00
N LEU A 47 9.20 -2.73 -8.73
CA LEU A 47 10.37 -3.26 -8.03
C LEU A 47 10.34 -4.78 -7.90
N LEU A 48 9.19 -5.37 -7.58
CA LEU A 48 9.03 -6.82 -7.51
C LEU A 48 9.19 -7.46 -8.89
N PHE A 49 8.66 -6.84 -9.94
CA PHE A 49 8.83 -7.31 -11.31
C PHE A 49 10.30 -7.27 -11.77
N LEU A 50 11.00 -6.17 -11.51
CA LEU A 50 12.43 -6.06 -11.78
C LEU A 50 13.24 -7.07 -10.95
N GLY A 51 12.88 -7.26 -9.68
CA GLY A 51 13.47 -8.28 -8.82
C GLY A 51 13.31 -9.69 -9.39
N PHE A 52 12.14 -10.02 -9.95
CA PHE A 52 11.91 -11.29 -10.64
C PHE A 52 12.80 -11.44 -11.89
N ILE A 53 12.92 -10.40 -12.71
CA ILE A 53 13.81 -10.43 -13.88
C ILE A 53 15.26 -10.68 -13.45
N ILE A 54 15.74 -9.97 -12.42
CA ILE A 54 17.09 -10.15 -11.88
C ILE A 54 17.27 -11.58 -11.35
N LEU A 55 16.29 -12.13 -10.65
CA LEU A 55 16.31 -13.50 -10.16
C LEU A 55 16.45 -14.52 -11.30
N VAL A 56 15.71 -14.34 -12.39
CA VAL A 56 15.82 -15.20 -13.58
C VAL A 56 17.20 -15.06 -14.22
N ILE A 57 17.71 -13.85 -14.38
CA ILE A 57 19.04 -13.60 -14.95
C ILE A 57 20.13 -14.24 -14.08
N ALA A 58 20.04 -14.11 -12.75
CA ALA A 58 20.98 -14.69 -11.81
C ALA A 58 21.02 -16.23 -11.87
N ASN A 59 19.93 -16.87 -12.31
CA ASN A 59 19.84 -18.33 -12.45
C ASN A 59 19.89 -18.80 -13.92
N LEU A 60 20.14 -17.90 -14.88
CA LEU A 60 19.99 -18.16 -16.31
C LEU A 60 20.95 -19.24 -16.82
N ASP A 61 22.18 -19.28 -16.31
CA ASP A 61 23.17 -20.28 -16.69
C ASP A 61 22.72 -21.70 -16.29
N SER A 62 22.18 -21.87 -15.07
CA SER A 62 21.58 -23.14 -14.63
C SER A 62 20.33 -23.47 -15.43
N ILE A 63 19.42 -22.52 -15.65
CA ILE A 63 18.19 -22.70 -16.45
C ILE A 63 18.52 -23.21 -17.86
N ARG A 64 19.61 -22.74 -18.44
CA ARG A 64 20.09 -23.15 -19.77
C ARG A 64 20.87 -24.46 -19.76
N GLY A 65 21.12 -25.06 -18.60
CA GLY A 65 21.96 -26.25 -18.46
C GLY A 65 23.41 -26.02 -18.87
N LYS A 66 23.89 -24.77 -18.83
CA LYS A 66 25.22 -24.41 -19.32
C LYS A 66 26.28 -25.08 -18.44
N ASN A 67 27.33 -25.61 -19.07
CA ASN A 67 28.44 -26.28 -18.38
C ASN A 67 28.02 -27.46 -17.49
N GLY A 68 26.92 -28.16 -17.83
CA GLY A 68 26.42 -29.28 -17.02
C GLY A 68 25.69 -28.87 -15.74
N ALA A 69 25.37 -27.58 -15.58
CA ALA A 69 24.54 -27.09 -14.48
C ALA A 69 23.13 -27.71 -14.52
N SER A 70 22.54 -27.92 -13.35
CA SER A 70 21.19 -28.49 -13.23
C SER A 70 20.12 -27.44 -13.56
N ALA A 71 19.37 -27.68 -14.63
CA ALA A 71 18.22 -26.86 -14.98
C ALA A 71 17.10 -26.95 -13.93
N GLU A 72 16.92 -28.12 -13.31
CA GLU A 72 15.98 -28.30 -12.22
C GLU A 72 16.31 -27.38 -11.05
N GLU A 73 17.59 -27.29 -10.67
CA GLU A 73 18.03 -26.42 -9.58
C GLU A 73 17.83 -24.93 -9.93
N GLY A 74 18.14 -24.53 -11.17
CA GLY A 74 17.90 -23.17 -11.65
C GLY A 74 16.43 -22.76 -11.56
N TRP A 75 15.52 -23.62 -12.03
CA TRP A 75 14.07 -23.37 -11.92
C TRP A 75 13.55 -23.45 -10.49
N MET A 76 14.09 -24.35 -9.66
CA MET A 76 13.76 -24.44 -8.24
C MET A 76 14.09 -23.14 -7.51
N ASN A 77 15.25 -22.54 -7.79
CA ASN A 77 15.67 -21.28 -7.20
C ASN A 77 14.76 -20.12 -7.64
N VAL A 78 14.43 -20.04 -8.94
CA VAL A 78 13.44 -19.07 -9.44
C VAL A 78 12.08 -19.28 -8.79
N GLY A 79 11.63 -20.53 -8.65
CA GLY A 79 10.37 -20.88 -8.00
C GLY A 79 10.31 -20.43 -6.54
N LYS A 80 11.36 -20.69 -5.76
CA LYS A 80 11.47 -20.23 -4.37
C LYS A 80 11.41 -18.70 -4.27
N GLY A 81 12.14 -17.98 -5.13
CA GLY A 81 12.11 -16.52 -5.13
C GLY A 81 10.74 -15.97 -5.58
N THR A 82 10.08 -16.63 -6.52
CA THR A 82 8.72 -16.27 -6.96
C THR A 82 7.70 -16.47 -5.84
N ALA A 83 7.80 -17.56 -5.09
CA ALA A 83 6.95 -17.78 -3.91
C ALA A 83 7.11 -16.64 -2.88
N PHE A 84 8.34 -16.15 -2.66
CA PHE A 84 8.58 -15.01 -1.79
C PHE A 84 7.93 -13.72 -2.31
N ILE A 85 7.96 -13.48 -3.62
CA ILE A 85 7.27 -12.33 -4.24
C ILE A 85 5.76 -12.40 -3.97
N PHE A 86 5.12 -13.57 -4.09
CA PHE A 86 3.70 -13.73 -3.78
C PHE A 86 3.37 -13.43 -2.31
N VAL A 87 4.24 -13.81 -1.37
CA VAL A 87 4.09 -13.45 0.05
C VAL A 87 4.12 -11.94 0.23
N ILE A 88 5.07 -11.24 -0.41
CA ILE A 88 5.14 -9.78 -0.33
C ILE A 88 3.89 -9.12 -0.92
N LEU A 89 3.43 -9.57 -2.09
CA LEU A 89 2.21 -9.02 -2.72
C LEU A 89 0.98 -9.22 -1.82
N SER A 90 0.88 -10.36 -1.16
CA SER A 90 -0.20 -10.65 -0.20
C SER A 90 -0.16 -9.70 1.00
N LEU A 91 1.03 -9.43 1.54
CA LEU A 91 1.23 -8.47 2.63
C LEU A 91 0.91 -7.03 2.20
N LEU A 92 1.34 -6.61 1.01
CA LEU A 92 1.01 -5.30 0.45
C LEU A 92 -0.50 -5.13 0.29
N GLY A 93 -1.19 -6.14 -0.23
CA GLY A 93 -2.65 -6.14 -0.34
C GLY A 93 -3.34 -6.05 1.03
N ALA A 94 -2.85 -6.79 2.03
CA ALA A 94 -3.37 -6.72 3.40
C ALA A 94 -3.16 -5.35 4.04
N ILE A 95 -1.98 -4.74 3.86
CA ILE A 95 -1.67 -3.38 4.33
C ILE A 95 -2.57 -2.36 3.65
N ALA A 96 -2.77 -2.47 2.33
CA ALA A 96 -3.63 -1.57 1.60
C ALA A 96 -5.09 -1.64 2.06
N ASN A 97 -5.61 -2.86 2.25
CA ASN A 97 -6.95 -3.07 2.81
C ASN A 97 -7.08 -2.51 4.23
N LYS A 98 -6.05 -2.69 5.07
CA LYS A 98 -6.02 -2.14 6.43
C LYS A 98 -6.05 -0.61 6.39
N LEU A 99 -5.19 0.01 5.59
CA LEU A 99 -5.15 1.47 5.42
C LEU A 99 -6.48 2.04 4.92
N ALA A 100 -7.11 1.39 3.95
CA ALA A 100 -8.43 1.79 3.45
C ALA A 100 -9.53 1.71 4.54
N SER A 101 -9.38 0.82 5.51
CA SER A 101 -10.34 0.62 6.61
C SER A 101 -10.08 1.49 7.86
N MET A 102 -8.95 2.20 7.93
CA MET A 102 -8.60 2.98 9.12
C MET A 102 -9.49 4.22 9.26
N ASN A 103 -10.23 4.29 10.36
CA ASN A 103 -10.92 5.50 10.78
C ASN A 103 -9.88 6.41 11.47
N PHE A 104 -9.29 7.35 10.73
CA PHE A 104 -8.48 8.41 11.36
C PHE A 104 -9.41 9.21 12.29
N GLN A 105 -9.22 9.05 13.60
CA GLN A 105 -9.71 10.00 14.59
C GLN A 105 -8.60 11.04 14.76
N ILE A 106 -8.89 12.28 14.37
CA ILE A 106 -8.07 13.45 14.73
C ILE A 106 -8.71 14.08 15.96
#